data_AF-X1CXK8-F1
#
_entry.id   AF-X1CXK8-F1
#
_cell.length_a   1.000
_cell.length_b   1.000
_cell.length_c   1.000
_cell.angle_alpha   90.00
_cell.angle_beta   90.00
_cell.angle_gamma   90.00
#
_symmetry.space_group_name_H-M   'P 1'
#
loop_
_entity.id
_entity.type
_entity.pdbx_description
1 polymer ?
#
loop_
_entity_poly.entity_id
_entity_poly.type
_entity_poly.pdbx_seq_one_letter_code
_entity_poly.pdbx_strand_id
1 'polypeptide(L)'
;MSKIDIGNKLRMSRLKVSKLLEDSIREGIVKISIQDMEGTYLDLEDALEEKFRIYRAVVTDTSVDYEITKKNIGKAAAGFLVDMVNKGDIIGVAWGTTIFEMVEQLTEKVDRSNITVVQITGGSNQIPREVNASELSRRIAEV
;
A
#
# COMPACT_ATOMS: atom_id res chain seq x y z
N MET A 1 13.93 -20.75 -10.31
CA MET A 1 13.44 -21.87 -11.16
C MET A 1 12.02 -22.16 -10.78
N SER A 2 11.15 -22.37 -11.76
CA SER A 2 9.76 -22.78 -11.49
C SER A 2 9.70 -24.24 -11.04
N LYS A 3 8.59 -24.66 -10.43
CA LYS A 3 8.32 -26.08 -10.10
C LYS A 3 8.39 -26.99 -11.34
N ILE A 4 8.10 -26.44 -12.53
CA ILE A 4 8.16 -27.15 -13.82
C ILE A 4 9.63 -27.38 -14.22
N ASP A 5 10.47 -26.34 -14.11
CA ASP A 5 11.90 -26.44 -14.46
C ASP A 5 12.63 -27.46 -13.58
N ILE A 6 12.31 -27.47 -12.28
CA ILE A 6 12.85 -28.44 -11.31
C ILE A 6 12.43 -29.86 -11.70
N GLY A 7 11.16 -30.06 -12.06
CA GLY A 7 10.63 -31.34 -12.50
C GLY A 7 11.35 -31.87 -13.74
N ASN A 8 11.54 -31.02 -14.76
CA ASN A 8 12.24 -31.38 -15.99
C ASN A 8 13.70 -31.78 -15.72
N LYS A 9 14.40 -31.03 -14.86
CA LYS A 9 15.81 -31.30 -14.52
C LYS A 9 15.98 -32.60 -13.72
N LEU A 10 15.05 -32.90 -12.82
CA LEU A 10 15.12 -34.06 -11.93
C LEU A 10 14.36 -35.29 -12.44
N ARG A 11 13.75 -35.20 -13.65
CA ARG A 11 12.88 -36.24 -14.22
C ARG A 11 11.71 -36.60 -13.28
N MET A 12 11.05 -35.57 -12.74
CA MET A 12 9.93 -35.68 -11.82
C MET A 12 8.73 -34.87 -12.31
N SER A 13 7.52 -35.30 -11.95
CA SER A 13 6.32 -34.50 -12.24
C SER A 13 6.27 -33.24 -11.38
N ARG A 14 5.67 -32.17 -11.91
CA ARG A 14 5.40 -30.92 -11.16
C ARG A 14 4.69 -31.17 -9.83
N LEU A 15 3.74 -32.11 -9.82
CA LEU A 15 3.01 -32.54 -8.62
C LEU A 15 3.95 -33.14 -7.57
N LYS A 16 4.87 -34.02 -7.99
CA LYS A 16 5.84 -34.64 -7.08
C LYS A 16 6.82 -33.62 -6.51
N VAL A 17 7.23 -32.63 -7.31
CA VAL A 17 8.06 -31.50 -6.82
C VAL A 17 7.30 -30.65 -5.81
N SER A 18 6.03 -30.30 -6.06
CA SER A 18 5.24 -29.52 -5.09
C SER A 18 5.10 -30.25 -3.76
N LYS A 19 4.76 -31.54 -3.83
CA LYS A 19 4.56 -32.37 -2.64
C LYS A 19 5.83 -32.48 -1.81
N LEU A 20 6.99 -32.70 -2.44
CA LEU A 20 8.27 -32.74 -1.72
C LEU A 20 8.64 -31.41 -1.06
N LEU A 21 8.33 -30.28 -1.70
CA LEU A 21 8.55 -28.96 -1.09
C LEU A 21 7.64 -28.75 0.12
N GLU A 22 6.36 -29.12 0.02
CA GLU A 22 5.40 -29.04 1.12
C GLU A 22 5.80 -29.97 2.29
N ASP A 23 6.20 -31.21 1.99
CA ASP A 23 6.66 -32.17 2.99
C ASP A 23 7.97 -31.68 3.65
N SER A 24 8.89 -31.08 2.88
CA SER A 24 10.14 -30.51 3.43
C SER A 24 9.88 -29.34 4.38
N ILE A 25 8.85 -28.51 4.11
CA ILE A 25 8.43 -27.45 5.03
C ILE A 25 7.81 -28.07 6.30
N ARG A 26 6.93 -29.06 6.12
CA ARG A 26 6.23 -29.74 7.24
C ARG A 26 7.18 -30.49 8.17
N GLU A 27 8.20 -31.13 7.62
CA GLU A 27 9.24 -31.87 8.37
C GLU A 27 10.32 -30.93 8.94
N GLY A 28 10.25 -29.63 8.65
CA GLY A 28 11.20 -28.63 9.15
C GLY A 28 12.58 -28.66 8.48
N ILE A 29 12.73 -29.42 7.38
CA ILE A 29 13.92 -29.43 6.52
C ILE A 29 14.11 -28.07 5.86
N VAL A 30 13.00 -27.43 5.46
CA VAL A 30 12.95 -26.07 4.95
C VAL A 30 12.24 -25.18 5.96
N LYS A 31 12.91 -24.10 6.39
CA LYS A 31 12.28 -23.02 7.15
C LYS A 31 12.21 -21.78 6.26
N ILE A 32 11.01 -21.23 6.14
CA ILE A 32 10.79 -19.93 5.50
C ILE A 32 10.74 -18.92 6.63
N SER A 33 11.74 -18.05 6.70
CA SER A 33 11.72 -16.90 7.59
C SER A 33 11.27 -15.70 6.77
N ILE A 34 10.14 -15.12 7.13
CA ILE A 34 9.79 -13.78 6.67
C ILE A 34 10.48 -12.84 7.64
N GLN A 35 11.41 -12.03 7.14
CA GLN A 35 11.94 -10.94 7.95
C GLN A 35 10.88 -9.85 7.92
N ASP A 36 10.29 -9.55 9.07
CA ASP A 36 9.51 -8.34 9.23
C ASP A 36 10.42 -7.18 8.87
N MET A 37 10.10 -6.48 7.77
CA MET A 37 10.75 -5.22 7.50
C MET A 37 10.33 -4.26 8.60
N GLU A 38 11.30 -3.56 9.20
CA GLU A 38 11.01 -2.47 10.14
C GLU A 38 9.92 -1.57 9.54
N GLY A 39 8.90 -1.26 10.35
CA GLY A 39 7.74 -0.47 9.92
C GLY A 39 6.57 -1.28 9.35
N THR A 40 6.61 -2.62 9.39
CA THR A 40 5.45 -3.46 9.04
C THR A 40 4.76 -3.98 10.30
N TYR A 41 3.44 -3.79 10.38
CA TYR A 41 2.63 -4.02 11.60
C TYR A 41 1.42 -4.91 11.34
N LEU A 42 1.61 -6.01 10.57
CA LEU A 42 0.51 -6.84 10.05
C LEU A 42 -0.47 -7.32 11.14
N ASP A 43 0.03 -7.83 12.26
CA ASP A 43 -0.84 -8.30 13.36
C ASP A 43 -1.74 -7.18 13.92
N LEU A 44 -1.22 -5.95 13.98
CA LEU A 44 -1.97 -4.80 14.45
C LEU A 44 -2.94 -4.29 13.38
N GLU A 45 -2.53 -4.29 12.11
CA GLU A 45 -3.41 -3.98 10.97
C GLU A 45 -4.61 -4.93 10.94
N ASP A 46 -4.36 -6.24 10.98
CA ASP A 46 -5.39 -7.28 10.98
C ASP A 46 -6.32 -7.14 12.19
N ALA A 47 -5.78 -6.86 13.37
CA ALA A 47 -6.57 -6.63 14.57
C ALA A 47 -7.46 -5.38 14.48
N LEU A 48 -6.98 -4.31 13.84
CA LEU A 48 -7.77 -3.10 13.59
C LEU A 48 -8.89 -3.38 12.58
N GLU A 49 -8.57 -4.07 11.49
CA GLU A 49 -9.52 -4.49 10.46
C GLU A 49 -10.65 -5.34 11.05
N GLU A 50 -10.32 -6.38 11.83
CA GLU A 50 -11.30 -7.25 12.47
C GLU A 50 -12.16 -6.48 13.48
N LYS A 51 -11.52 -5.69 14.36
CA LYS A 51 -12.20 -4.97 15.44
C LYS A 51 -13.15 -3.90 14.92
N PHE A 52 -12.72 -3.12 13.94
CA PHE A 52 -13.50 -1.99 13.41
C PHE A 52 -14.30 -2.35 12.15
N ARG A 53 -14.13 -3.57 11.62
CA ARG A 53 -14.77 -4.07 10.38
C ARG A 53 -14.51 -3.15 9.20
N ILE A 54 -13.27 -2.70 9.06
CA ILE A 54 -12.81 -1.85 7.96
C ILE A 54 -12.11 -2.71 6.90
N TYR A 55 -12.13 -2.26 5.65
CA TYR A 55 -11.56 -3.02 4.53
C TYR A 55 -10.05 -3.16 4.62
N ARG A 56 -9.36 -2.11 5.07
CA ARG A 56 -7.91 -2.10 5.24
C ARG A 56 -7.48 -1.16 6.35
N ALA A 57 -6.47 -1.55 7.13
CA ALA A 57 -5.66 -0.69 7.95
C ALA A 57 -4.21 -0.70 7.45
N VAL A 58 -3.54 0.44 7.55
CA VAL A 58 -2.10 0.55 7.36
C VAL A 58 -1.54 1.27 8.58
N VAL A 59 -0.56 0.67 9.23
CA VAL A 59 0.05 1.21 10.45
C VAL A 59 1.51 1.54 10.18
N THR A 60 1.97 2.67 10.73
CA THR A 60 3.34 3.15 10.57
C THR A 60 3.89 3.61 11.91
N ASP A 61 5.21 3.74 11.98
CA ASP A 61 5.90 4.31 13.13
C ASP A 61 5.44 5.72 13.46
N THR A 62 5.30 5.99 14.75
CA THR A 62 5.16 7.35 15.29
C THR A 62 6.51 7.88 15.76
N SER A 63 6.67 9.19 15.71
CA SER A 63 7.76 9.94 16.34
C SER A 63 7.23 10.79 17.50
N VAL A 64 8.15 11.31 18.32
CA VAL A 64 7.85 12.37 19.30
C VAL A 64 7.46 13.67 18.58
N ASP A 65 8.02 13.89 17.39
CA ASP A 65 7.64 14.99 16.52
C ASP A 65 6.42 14.61 15.67
N TYR A 66 5.32 15.33 15.89
CA TYR A 66 4.05 15.13 15.18
C TYR A 66 4.20 15.29 13.66
N GLU A 67 5.06 16.18 13.18
CA GLU A 67 5.25 16.38 11.74
C GLU A 67 5.97 15.18 11.10
N ILE A 68 6.85 14.50 11.83
CA ILE A 68 7.46 13.26 11.37
C ILE A 68 6.42 12.14 11.32
N THR A 69 5.57 12.00 12.33
CA THR A 69 4.47 11.02 12.30
C THR A 69 3.53 11.27 11.12
N LYS A 70 3.20 12.53 10.83
CA LYS A 70 2.34 12.90 9.70
C LYS A 70 2.97 12.56 8.36
N LYS A 71 4.28 12.78 8.20
CA LYS A 71 5.05 12.36 7.01
C LYS A 71 5.05 10.85 6.83
N ASN A 72 5.23 10.10 7.91
CA ASN A 72 5.15 8.64 7.88
C ASN A 72 3.78 8.17 7.42
N ILE A 73 2.69 8.77 7.94
CA ILE A 73 1.32 8.52 7.49
C ILE A 73 1.17 8.86 6.01
N GLY A 74 1.69 10.00 5.57
CA GLY A 74 1.66 10.41 4.16
C GLY A 74 2.31 9.37 3.24
N LYS A 75 3.50 8.89 3.61
CA LYS A 75 4.23 7.87 2.84
C LYS A 75 3.45 6.55 2.76
N ALA A 76 2.93 6.07 3.87
CA ALA A 76 2.13 4.85 3.93
C ALA A 76 0.84 4.98 3.09
N ALA A 77 0.14 6.11 3.21
CA ALA A 77 -1.09 6.38 2.47
C ALA A 77 -0.85 6.52 0.96
N ALA A 78 0.29 7.10 0.55
CA ALA A 78 0.67 7.21 -0.85
C ALA A 78 0.89 5.83 -1.49
N GLY A 79 1.66 4.95 -0.84
CA GLY A 79 1.84 3.57 -1.30
C GLY A 79 0.52 2.82 -1.37
N PHE A 80 -0.30 2.94 -0.31
CA PHE A 80 -1.62 2.31 -0.28
C PHE A 80 -2.54 2.79 -1.41
N LEU A 81 -2.53 4.07 -1.75
CA LEU A 81 -3.32 4.61 -2.85
C LEU A 81 -2.89 4.00 -4.19
N VAL A 82 -1.58 3.93 -4.45
CA VAL A 82 -1.02 3.35 -5.69
C VAL A 82 -1.43 1.88 -5.85
N ASP A 83 -1.40 1.11 -4.76
CA ASP A 83 -1.76 -0.31 -4.77
C ASP A 83 -3.28 -0.55 -4.92
N MET A 84 -4.11 0.38 -4.43
CA MET A 84 -5.56 0.22 -4.41
C MET A 84 -6.25 0.68 -5.69
N VAL A 85 -5.71 1.71 -6.36
CA VAL A 85 -6.36 2.37 -7.49
C VAL A 85 -6.33 1.51 -8.75
N ASN A 86 -7.49 1.37 -9.40
CA ASN A 86 -7.66 0.66 -10.65
C ASN A 86 -8.07 1.59 -11.79
N LYS A 87 -7.90 1.09 -13.02
CA LYS A 87 -8.40 1.75 -14.23
C LYS A 87 -9.91 1.98 -14.15
N GLY A 88 -10.34 3.22 -14.33
CA GLY A 88 -11.75 3.62 -14.28
C GLY A 88 -12.21 4.21 -12.94
N ASP A 89 -11.37 4.17 -11.91
CA ASP A 89 -11.74 4.66 -10.59
C ASP A 89 -11.92 6.18 -10.55
N ILE A 90 -12.79 6.62 -9.64
CA ILE A 90 -13.00 8.03 -9.32
C ILE A 90 -12.47 8.28 -7.91
N ILE A 91 -11.39 9.05 -7.79
CA ILE A 91 -10.76 9.40 -6.52
C ILE A 91 -11.35 10.71 -6.02
N GLY A 92 -12.03 10.64 -4.88
CA GLY A 92 -12.53 11.82 -4.16
C GLY A 92 -11.49 12.38 -3.20
N VAL A 93 -11.16 13.66 -3.31
CA VAL A 93 -10.09 14.32 -2.53
C VAL A 93 -10.65 15.42 -1.64
N ALA A 94 -10.28 15.37 -0.36
CA ALA A 94 -10.57 16.42 0.63
C ALA A 94 -9.36 17.35 0.83
N TRP A 95 -9.56 18.45 1.57
CA TRP A 95 -8.47 19.32 2.00
C TRP A 95 -7.80 18.77 3.28
N GLY A 96 -6.58 19.21 3.57
CA GLY A 96 -5.91 18.93 4.84
C GLY A 96 -4.42 18.65 4.74
N THR A 97 -3.71 18.88 5.85
CA THR A 97 -2.25 18.70 5.94
C THR A 97 -1.83 17.24 5.81
N THR A 98 -2.61 16.29 6.31
CA THR A 98 -2.31 14.86 6.15
C THR A 98 -2.44 14.39 4.70
N ILE A 99 -3.47 14.87 3.99
CA ILE A 99 -3.62 14.58 2.55
C ILE A 99 -2.49 15.23 1.77
N PHE A 100 -2.10 16.45 2.13
CA PHE A 100 -0.92 17.09 1.56
C PHE A 100 0.35 16.24 1.72
N GLU A 101 0.64 15.73 2.92
CA GLU A 101 1.81 14.86 3.12
C GLU A 101 1.74 13.57 2.28
N MET A 102 0.55 13.00 2.06
CA MET A 102 0.39 11.87 1.14
C MET A 102 0.71 12.27 -0.30
N VAL A 103 0.18 13.40 -0.77
CA VAL A 103 0.43 13.89 -2.14
C VAL A 103 1.92 14.23 -2.37
N GLU A 104 2.64 14.69 -1.35
CA GLU A 104 4.10 14.90 -1.42
C GLU A 104 4.88 13.59 -1.67
N GLN A 105 4.33 12.44 -1.28
CA GLN A 105 4.99 11.13 -1.39
C GLN A 105 4.59 10.35 -2.65
N LEU A 106 3.60 10.84 -3.41
CA LEU A 106 3.19 10.27 -4.70
C LEU A 106 4.26 10.60 -5.77
N THR A 107 5.31 9.79 -5.79
CA THR A 107 6.48 9.95 -6.67
C THR A 107 6.46 9.03 -7.89
N GLU A 108 5.66 7.96 -7.84
CA GLU A 108 5.54 6.99 -8.92
C GLU A 108 4.40 7.39 -9.88
N LYS A 109 4.67 7.31 -11.19
CA LYS A 109 3.63 7.49 -12.20
C LYS A 109 2.67 6.29 -12.13
N VAL A 110 1.54 6.47 -11.47
CA VAL A 110 0.42 5.51 -11.52
C VAL A 110 0.06 5.30 -12.99
N ASP A 111 -0.26 4.06 -13.39
CA ASP A 111 -0.78 3.81 -14.73
C ASP A 111 -2.09 4.60 -14.90
N ARG A 112 -1.98 5.72 -15.62
CA ARG A 112 -2.98 6.78 -15.72
C ARG A 112 -4.19 6.41 -16.56
N SER A 113 -4.29 5.17 -17.02
CA SER A 113 -5.33 4.81 -17.97
C SER A 113 -6.71 4.89 -17.30
N ASN A 114 -7.37 6.04 -17.50
CA ASN A 114 -8.77 6.31 -17.18
C ASN A 114 -9.12 6.48 -15.68
N ILE A 115 -8.26 7.11 -14.87
CA ILE A 115 -8.61 7.51 -13.49
C ILE A 115 -9.14 8.95 -13.50
N THR A 116 -10.21 9.22 -12.74
CA THR A 116 -10.76 10.57 -12.57
C THR A 116 -10.52 11.05 -11.14
N VAL A 117 -9.95 12.24 -10.97
CA VAL A 117 -9.76 12.85 -9.64
C VAL A 117 -10.74 14.00 -9.47
N VAL A 118 -11.51 13.99 -8.37
CA VAL A 118 -12.53 15.00 -8.08
C VAL A 118 -12.34 15.55 -6.67
N GLN A 119 -12.56 16.84 -6.49
CA GLN A 119 -12.70 17.41 -5.14
C GLN A 119 -14.07 17.03 -4.57
N ILE A 120 -14.09 16.56 -3.32
CA ILE A 120 -15.35 16.22 -2.61
C ILE A 120 -15.69 17.22 -1.50
N THR A 121 -14.78 18.14 -1.25
CA THR A 121 -15.00 19.27 -0.34
C THR A 121 -14.79 20.58 -1.10
N GLY A 122 -15.50 21.63 -0.67
CA GLY A 122 -15.28 22.97 -1.23
C GLY A 122 -13.91 23.53 -0.87
N GLY A 123 -13.50 24.57 -1.58
CA GLY A 123 -12.31 25.35 -1.22
C GLY A 123 -12.65 26.49 -0.24
N SER A 124 -11.69 26.87 0.59
CA SER A 124 -11.75 28.10 1.38
C SER A 124 -10.46 28.90 1.20
N ASN A 125 -10.59 30.22 1.02
CA ASN A 125 -9.44 31.13 0.95
C ASN A 125 -8.72 31.29 2.31
N GLN A 126 -9.29 30.75 3.39
CA GLN A 126 -8.66 30.72 4.72
C GLN A 126 -7.71 29.53 4.89
N ILE A 127 -7.79 28.55 3.99
CA ILE A 127 -6.93 27.37 4.00
C ILE A 127 -5.73 27.65 3.09
N PRO A 128 -4.49 27.38 3.53
CA PRO A 128 -3.32 27.50 2.67
C PRO A 128 -3.52 26.77 1.34
N ARG A 129 -3.06 27.37 0.25
CA ARG A 129 -3.34 26.88 -1.10
C ARG A 129 -2.87 25.44 -1.29
N GLU A 130 -1.72 25.10 -0.70
CA GLU A 130 -1.05 23.81 -0.85
C GLU A 130 -1.89 22.66 -0.29
N VAL A 131 -2.71 22.93 0.73
CA VAL A 131 -3.54 21.92 1.40
C VAL A 131 -5.02 21.99 0.97
N ASN A 132 -5.34 22.83 -0.02
CA ASN A 132 -6.69 22.97 -0.55
C ASN A 132 -7.06 21.75 -1.40
N ALA A 133 -8.31 21.29 -1.29
CA ALA A 133 -8.81 20.12 -2.02
C ALA A 133 -8.62 20.24 -3.54
N SER A 134 -8.82 21.44 -4.12
CA SER A 134 -8.66 21.68 -5.55
C SER A 134 -7.20 21.52 -6.01
N GLU A 135 -6.26 22.05 -5.23
CA GLU A 135 -4.82 21.96 -5.51
C GLU A 135 -4.33 20.52 -5.33
N LEU A 136 -4.73 19.85 -4.25
CA LEU A 136 -4.40 18.45 -4.00
C LEU A 136 -4.97 17.53 -5.09
N SER A 137 -6.21 17.75 -5.53
CA SER A 137 -6.83 17.02 -6.63
C SER A 137 -6.04 17.17 -7.93
N ARG A 138 -5.64 18.41 -8.27
CA ARG A 138 -4.82 18.70 -9.45
C ARG A 138 -3.50 17.95 -9.39
N ARG A 139 -2.81 17.99 -8.24
CA ARG A 139 -1.52 17.33 -8.05
C ARG A 139 -1.63 15.81 -8.18
N ILE A 140 -2.63 15.18 -7.58
CA ILE A 140 -2.87 13.73 -7.72
C ILE A 140 -3.10 13.35 -9.19
N ALA A 141 -3.82 14.19 -9.95
CA ALA A 141 -4.08 13.94 -11.37
C ALA A 141 -2.83 14.12 -12.27
N GLU A 142 -1.78 14.78 -11.80
CA GLU A 142 -0.55 15.05 -12.57
C GLU A 142 0.53 13.97 -12.41
N VAL A 143 0.47 13.22 -11.31
CA VAL A 143 1.35 12.07 -11.02
C VAL A 143 1.07 10.93 -12.00
#